data_AF-A0A537YFC5-F1
#
_entry.id   AF-A0A537YFC5-F1
#
_cell.length_a   1.000
_cell.length_b   1.000
_cell.length_c   1.000
_cell.angle_alpha   90.00
_cell.angle_beta   90.00
_cell.angle_gamma   90.00
#
_symmetry.space_group_name_H-M   'P 1'
#
loop_
_entity.id
_entity.type
_entity.pdbx_description
1 polymer ?
#
loop_
_entity_poly.entity_id
_entity_poly.type
_entity_poly.pdbx_seq_one_letter_code
_entity_poly.pdbx_strand_id
1 'polypeptide(L)'
;MTDALSPAVPLRETQLLAIKEALEAHPRNMVEVPGRRQAGVLIMLFERDGEPWVVLTERTHTVSLHKGEISFPGGARDPGDEDLWATAVRESVEELGVDPNSLQQLGALDDYPTFSSGYIVSPFIAAVTPPEEWKASPAEIAHVIELPLKLLLDVGRMEVWEREGIRFPMHIFDADGYRVWGVTAFILRRFLDIVGPALEQRSSG
;
A
#
# COMPACT_ATOMS: atom_id res chain seq x y z
N MET A 1 -13.90 19.16 -19.23
CA MET A 1 -12.61 19.76 -18.85
C MET A 1 -12.10 18.92 -17.69
N THR A 2 -11.18 18.00 -17.95
CA THR A 2 -10.44 17.34 -16.88
C THR A 2 -9.51 18.40 -16.31
N ASP A 3 -9.78 18.89 -15.10
CA ASP A 3 -8.78 19.66 -14.36
C ASP A 3 -7.54 18.77 -14.23
N ALA A 4 -6.41 19.27 -14.72
CA ALA A 4 -5.14 18.58 -14.53
C ALA A 4 -4.88 18.52 -13.02
N LEU A 5 -4.63 17.31 -12.51
CA LEU A 5 -4.24 17.13 -11.12
C LEU A 5 -3.00 17.97 -10.81
N SER A 6 -2.97 18.60 -9.63
CA SER A 6 -1.79 19.31 -9.17
C SER A 6 -0.56 18.38 -9.11
N PRO A 7 0.66 18.93 -9.24
CA PRO A 7 1.87 18.11 -9.16
C PRO A 7 1.96 17.39 -7.82
N ALA A 8 2.39 16.13 -7.87
CA ALA A 8 2.72 15.38 -6.68
C ALA A 8 4.01 15.95 -6.05
N VAL A 9 4.02 16.10 -4.72
CA VAL A 9 5.15 16.61 -3.95
C VAL A 9 5.39 15.73 -2.72
N PRO A 10 6.57 15.80 -2.06
CA PRO A 10 6.78 15.09 -0.80
C PRO A 10 5.76 15.50 0.27
N LEU A 11 5.45 14.58 1.19
CA LEU A 11 4.61 14.88 2.35
C LEU A 11 5.19 16.06 3.15
N ARG A 12 4.30 16.91 3.65
CA ARG A 12 4.65 17.99 4.59
C ARG A 12 5.16 17.42 5.91
N GLU A 13 6.02 18.17 6.60
CA GLU A 13 6.56 17.80 7.91
C GLU A 13 5.47 17.48 8.94
N THR A 14 4.36 18.21 8.92
CA THR A 14 3.21 17.96 9.81
C THR A 14 2.55 16.61 9.54
N GLN A 15 2.41 16.20 8.28
CA GLN A 15 1.86 14.89 7.88
C GLN A 15 2.84 13.77 8.23
N LEU A 16 4.13 13.96 7.94
CA LEU A 16 5.19 13.00 8.29
C LEU A 16 5.19 12.71 9.80
N LEU A 17 5.15 13.76 10.62
CA LEU A 17 5.12 13.62 12.07
C LEU A 17 3.85 12.92 12.55
N ALA A 18 2.69 13.29 12.02
CA ALA A 18 1.42 12.66 12.38
C ALA A 18 1.42 11.15 12.12
N ILE A 19 1.92 10.75 10.94
CA ILE A 19 1.97 9.35 10.52
C ILE A 19 2.96 8.57 11.39
N LYS A 20 4.15 9.13 11.65
CA LYS A 20 5.16 8.48 12.50
C LYS A 20 4.64 8.27 13.93
N GLU A 21 4.10 9.31 14.56
CA GLU A 21 3.55 9.21 15.91
C GLU A 21 2.41 8.17 15.99
N ALA A 22 1.53 8.14 14.97
CA ALA A 22 0.44 7.17 14.90
C ALA A 22 0.97 5.73 14.78
N LEU A 23 1.99 5.50 13.94
CA LEU A 23 2.60 4.18 13.76
C LEU A 23 3.37 3.74 15.02
N GLU A 24 4.10 4.65 15.69
CA GLU A 24 4.81 4.37 16.94
C GLU A 24 3.85 3.97 18.07
N ALA A 25 2.66 4.59 18.12
CA ALA A 25 1.61 4.22 19.08
C ALA A 25 0.95 2.87 18.79
N HIS A 26 1.19 2.27 17.63
CA HIS A 26 0.61 1.00 17.19
C HIS A 26 1.72 0.00 16.77
N PRO A 27 2.48 -0.54 17.74
CA PRO A 27 3.59 -1.44 17.43
C PRO A 27 3.09 -2.67 16.66
N ARG A 28 3.81 -3.03 15.59
CA ARG A 28 3.46 -4.16 14.75
C ARG A 28 3.62 -5.51 15.46
N ASN A 29 2.77 -6.44 15.07
CA ASN A 29 2.88 -7.85 15.39
C ASN A 29 3.53 -8.58 14.23
N MET A 30 4.73 -9.12 14.47
CA MET A 30 5.41 -9.98 13.50
C MET A 30 4.91 -11.43 13.67
N VAL A 31 4.69 -12.12 12.56
CA VAL A 31 4.16 -13.48 12.55
C VAL A 31 5.09 -14.40 11.79
N GLU A 32 5.55 -15.45 12.46
CA GLU A 32 6.27 -16.54 11.82
C GLU A 32 5.35 -17.74 11.64
N VAL A 33 5.11 -18.15 10.39
CA VAL A 33 4.38 -19.37 10.07
C VAL A 33 5.31 -20.32 9.31
N PRO A 34 5.68 -21.47 9.88
CA PRO A 34 6.54 -22.45 9.20
C PRO A 34 6.01 -22.83 7.82
N GLY A 35 6.92 -22.92 6.85
CA GLY A 35 6.59 -23.32 5.47
C GLY A 35 5.94 -22.23 4.61
N ARG A 36 5.75 -21.01 5.12
CA ARG A 36 5.28 -19.87 4.33
C ARG A 36 6.44 -19.01 3.84
N ARG A 37 6.26 -18.43 2.65
CA ARG A 37 7.22 -17.49 2.05
C ARG A 37 6.98 -16.10 2.61
N GLN A 38 8.05 -15.31 2.79
CA GLN A 38 7.92 -13.92 3.20
C GLN A 38 7.81 -13.01 1.97
N ALA A 39 7.06 -11.93 2.09
CA ALA A 39 6.94 -10.89 1.09
C ALA A 39 6.96 -9.51 1.76
N GLY A 40 7.58 -8.54 1.12
CA GLY A 40 7.58 -7.13 1.54
C GLY A 40 6.74 -6.30 0.58
N VAL A 41 5.88 -5.44 1.10
CA VAL A 41 5.09 -4.49 0.27
C VAL A 41 5.22 -3.07 0.81
N LEU A 42 5.09 -2.09 -0.09
CA LEU A 42 5.34 -0.69 0.20
C LEU A 42 4.07 0.17 0.04
N ILE A 43 3.63 0.77 1.14
CA ILE A 43 2.62 1.83 1.16
C ILE A 43 3.37 3.14 0.94
N MET A 44 3.53 3.54 -0.31
CA MET A 44 4.18 4.80 -0.69
C MET A 44 3.20 5.96 -0.60
N LEU A 45 3.61 7.00 0.12
CA LEU A 45 2.80 8.20 0.39
C LEU A 45 3.48 9.46 -0.12
N PHE A 46 2.70 10.30 -0.76
CA PHE A 46 3.11 11.65 -1.20
C PHE A 46 1.96 12.62 -0.96
N GLU A 47 2.18 13.90 -1.18
CA GLU A 47 1.14 14.93 -1.10
C GLU A 47 0.71 15.40 -2.48
N ARG A 48 -0.58 15.62 -2.64
CA ARG A 48 -1.15 16.41 -3.73
C ARG A 48 -2.34 17.20 -3.20
N ASP A 49 -2.39 18.48 -3.53
CA ASP A 49 -3.43 19.43 -3.08
C ASP A 49 -3.58 19.49 -1.55
N GLY A 50 -2.47 19.37 -0.81
CA GLY A 50 -2.47 19.37 0.65
C GLY A 50 -2.96 18.08 1.29
N GLU A 51 -3.42 17.10 0.51
CA GLU A 51 -3.91 15.81 1.00
C GLU A 51 -2.83 14.73 0.79
N PRO A 52 -2.68 13.74 1.69
CA PRO A 52 -1.86 12.57 1.44
C PRO A 52 -2.52 11.62 0.43
N TRP A 53 -1.71 11.10 -0.49
CA TRP A 53 -2.10 10.13 -1.52
C TRP A 53 -1.28 8.85 -1.37
N VAL A 54 -1.82 7.74 -1.85
CA VAL A 54 -1.16 6.43 -1.85
C VAL A 54 -0.99 5.90 -3.26
N VAL A 55 0.12 5.20 -3.49
CA VAL A 55 0.41 4.48 -4.74
C VAL A 55 -0.02 3.02 -4.62
N LEU A 56 -0.79 2.56 -5.59
CA LEU A 56 -1.19 1.17 -5.82
C LEU A 56 -0.82 0.78 -7.26
N THR A 57 -0.80 -0.51 -7.52
CA THR A 57 -0.54 -1.07 -8.85
C THR A 57 -1.65 -2.03 -9.24
N GLU A 58 -2.07 -2.00 -10.50
CA GLU A 58 -2.89 -3.05 -11.09
C GLU A 58 -1.99 -4.00 -11.88
N ARG A 59 -2.00 -5.28 -11.53
CA ARG A 59 -1.19 -6.28 -12.23
C ARG A 59 -1.75 -6.57 -13.62
N THR A 60 -0.89 -6.82 -14.59
CA THR A 60 -1.31 -7.23 -15.95
C THR A 60 -2.16 -8.50 -15.93
N HIS A 61 -2.98 -8.72 -16.95
CA HIS A 61 -3.70 -10.00 -17.10
C HIS A 61 -2.80 -11.17 -17.56
N THR A 62 -1.53 -10.88 -17.88
CA THR A 62 -0.55 -11.86 -18.39
C THR A 62 0.25 -12.55 -17.29
N VAL A 63 0.31 -12.00 -16.07
CA VAL A 63 0.99 -12.67 -14.94
C VAL A 63 0.29 -13.97 -14.54
N SER A 64 1.03 -14.93 -13.99
CA SER A 64 0.52 -16.26 -13.65
C SER A 64 -0.43 -16.26 -12.45
N LEU A 65 -0.31 -15.28 -11.54
CA LEU A 65 -1.08 -15.13 -10.31
C LEU A 65 -1.64 -13.71 -10.20
N HIS A 66 -2.79 -13.56 -9.53
CA HIS A 66 -3.36 -12.26 -9.15
C HIS A 66 -3.62 -11.30 -10.33
N LYS A 67 -4.08 -11.86 -11.46
CA LYS A 67 -4.34 -11.12 -12.71
C LYS A 67 -5.36 -10.00 -12.51
N GLY A 68 -4.99 -8.76 -12.83
CA GLY A 68 -5.87 -7.60 -12.65
C GLY A 68 -6.18 -7.27 -11.19
N GLU A 69 -5.51 -7.90 -10.23
CA GLU A 69 -5.66 -7.52 -8.83
C GLU A 69 -4.89 -6.23 -8.56
N ILE A 70 -5.46 -5.43 -7.66
CA ILE A 70 -4.83 -4.20 -7.19
C ILE A 70 -4.07 -4.50 -5.91
N SER A 71 -2.79 -4.13 -5.90
CA SER A 71 -1.88 -4.36 -4.79
C SER A 71 -1.03 -3.14 -4.48
N PHE A 72 -0.44 -3.15 -3.30
CA PHE A 72 0.74 -2.33 -3.07
C PHE A 72 1.92 -2.88 -3.89
N PRO A 73 2.83 -2.02 -4.38
CA PRO A 73 4.06 -2.48 -4.99
C PRO A 73 4.88 -3.31 -4.00
N GLY A 74 5.51 -4.36 -4.48
CA GLY A 74 6.19 -5.32 -3.62
C GLY A 74 6.09 -6.77 -4.09
N GLY A 75 6.76 -7.65 -3.36
CA GLY A 75 6.96 -9.01 -3.84
C GLY A 75 7.62 -9.93 -2.82
N ALA A 76 8.04 -11.09 -3.31
CA ALA A 76 8.64 -12.14 -2.51
C ALA A 76 10.04 -11.75 -2.04
N ARG A 77 10.42 -12.18 -0.85
CA ARG A 77 11.80 -12.03 -0.37
C ARG A 77 12.75 -12.89 -1.20
N ASP A 78 13.79 -12.27 -1.71
CA ASP A 78 14.90 -12.96 -2.35
C ASP A 78 16.01 -13.31 -1.34
N PRO A 79 16.80 -14.38 -1.59
CA PRO A 79 17.90 -14.77 -0.69
C PRO A 79 18.96 -13.68 -0.50
N GLY A 80 19.06 -12.72 -1.42
CA GLY A 80 19.98 -11.59 -1.35
C GLY A 80 19.46 -10.39 -0.55
N ASP A 81 18.17 -10.37 -0.20
CA ASP A 81 17.57 -9.25 0.54
C ASP A 81 17.99 -9.29 2.03
N GLU A 82 18.58 -8.20 2.50
CA GLU A 82 19.02 -8.03 3.89
C GLU A 82 17.86 -8.24 4.87
N ASP A 83 16.74 -7.57 4.59
CA ASP A 83 15.49 -7.67 5.34
C ASP A 83 14.27 -7.48 4.41
N LEU A 84 13.07 -7.49 4.99
CA LEU A 84 11.83 -7.33 4.23
C LEU A 84 11.56 -5.89 3.79
N TRP A 85 12.22 -4.91 4.40
CA TRP A 85 12.18 -3.53 3.90
C TRP A 85 12.98 -3.41 2.61
N ALA A 86 14.19 -3.98 2.58
CA ALA A 86 15.01 -4.08 1.38
C ALA A 86 14.28 -4.83 0.25
N THR A 87 13.55 -5.92 0.57
CA THR A 87 12.64 -6.59 -0.38
C THR A 87 11.61 -5.61 -0.94
N ALA A 88 10.84 -4.92 -0.09
CA ALA A 88 9.79 -4.02 -0.53
C ALA A 88 10.33 -2.87 -1.41
N VAL A 89 11.50 -2.33 -1.05
CA VAL A 89 12.18 -1.29 -1.84
C VAL A 89 12.63 -1.84 -3.19
N ARG A 90 13.36 -2.97 -3.22
CA ARG A 90 13.84 -3.58 -4.48
C ARG A 90 12.69 -3.83 -5.44
N GLU A 91 11.64 -4.50 -4.98
CA GLU A 91 10.45 -4.80 -5.78
C GLU A 91 9.77 -3.51 -6.28
N SER A 92 9.65 -2.47 -5.45
CA SER A 92 9.09 -1.18 -5.88
C SER A 92 9.95 -0.49 -6.94
N VAL A 93 11.29 -0.62 -6.87
CA VAL A 93 12.21 -0.12 -7.90
C VAL A 93 12.01 -0.88 -9.20
N GLU A 94 11.88 -2.21 -9.15
CA GLU A 94 11.67 -3.05 -10.33
C GLU A 94 10.30 -2.81 -10.99
N GLU A 95 9.23 -2.69 -10.20
CA GLU A 95 7.86 -2.53 -10.68
C GLU A 95 7.56 -1.10 -11.15
N LEU A 96 8.13 -0.07 -10.49
CA LEU A 96 7.73 1.33 -10.71
C LEU A 96 8.89 2.27 -11.08
N GLY A 97 10.13 1.79 -11.06
CA GLY A 97 11.32 2.60 -11.35
C GLY A 97 11.53 3.76 -10.37
N VAL A 98 11.02 3.65 -9.15
CA VAL A 98 11.21 4.64 -8.09
C VAL A 98 12.70 4.73 -7.71
N ASP A 99 13.19 5.92 -7.38
CA ASP A 99 14.56 6.06 -6.85
C ASP A 99 14.56 5.55 -5.39
N PRO A 100 15.36 4.54 -5.02
CA PRO A 100 15.42 4.07 -3.65
C PRO A 100 15.82 5.16 -2.64
N ASN A 101 16.57 6.18 -3.05
CA ASN A 101 16.96 7.30 -2.18
C ASN A 101 15.84 8.32 -1.96
N SER A 102 14.76 8.25 -2.76
CA SER A 102 13.58 9.09 -2.59
C SER A 102 12.63 8.58 -1.50
N LEU A 103 12.87 7.36 -1.00
CA LEU A 103 12.03 6.68 -0.03
C LEU A 103 12.53 6.92 1.40
N GLN A 104 11.65 7.46 2.24
CA GLN A 104 11.87 7.59 3.68
C GLN A 104 10.90 6.67 4.42
N GLN A 105 11.43 5.65 5.09
CA GLN A 105 10.62 4.77 5.93
C GLN A 105 9.99 5.54 7.10
N LEU A 106 8.67 5.37 7.29
CA LEU A 106 7.90 5.98 8.38
C LEU A 106 7.52 4.96 9.45
N GLY A 107 7.42 3.68 9.07
CA GLY A 107 7.09 2.59 9.98
C GLY A 107 6.65 1.33 9.23
N ALA A 108 5.99 0.42 9.93
CA ALA A 108 5.49 -0.85 9.39
C ALA A 108 4.22 -1.29 10.11
N LEU A 109 3.42 -2.14 9.45
CA LEU A 109 2.22 -2.74 10.02
C LEU A 109 2.45 -4.19 10.46
N ASP A 110 1.42 -4.77 11.06
CA ASP A 110 1.33 -6.19 11.36
C ASP A 110 1.63 -7.06 10.12
N ASP A 111 2.13 -8.27 10.34
CA ASP A 111 2.27 -9.26 9.27
C ASP A 111 0.92 -9.88 8.90
N TYR A 112 0.71 -10.09 7.60
CA TYR A 112 -0.52 -10.64 7.04
C TYR A 112 -0.28 -11.99 6.36
N PRO A 113 -0.61 -13.11 7.03
CA PRO A 113 -0.63 -14.42 6.40
C PRO A 113 -1.75 -14.49 5.34
N THR A 114 -1.38 -14.75 4.09
CA THR A 114 -2.32 -14.91 2.98
C THR A 114 -3.02 -16.28 3.05
N PHE A 115 -4.31 -16.33 2.75
CA PHE A 115 -5.04 -17.60 2.81
C PHE A 115 -4.74 -18.53 1.63
N SER A 116 -4.51 -17.99 0.43
CA SER A 116 -4.46 -18.74 -0.82
C SER A 116 -3.07 -18.88 -1.43
N SER A 117 -2.17 -17.90 -1.23
CA SER A 117 -0.89 -17.85 -1.95
C SER A 117 0.30 -18.37 -1.13
N GLY A 118 0.13 -18.66 0.16
CA GLY A 118 1.19 -19.23 1.01
C GLY A 118 2.25 -18.23 1.46
N TYR A 119 1.97 -16.93 1.33
CA TYR A 119 2.84 -15.84 1.77
C TYR A 119 2.46 -15.32 3.17
N ILE A 120 3.45 -14.72 3.84
CA ILE A 120 3.30 -13.77 4.94
C ILE A 120 3.76 -12.42 4.40
N VAL A 121 2.84 -11.46 4.33
CA VAL A 121 3.10 -10.13 3.77
C VAL A 121 3.42 -9.16 4.91
N SER A 122 4.58 -8.52 4.84
CA SER A 122 4.99 -7.44 5.75
C SER A 122 4.83 -6.08 5.07
N PRO A 123 3.88 -5.25 5.51
CA PRO A 123 3.66 -3.92 4.93
C PRO A 123 4.55 -2.87 5.59
N PHE A 124 5.22 -2.07 4.78
CA PHE A 124 6.02 -0.93 5.21
C PHE A 124 5.43 0.37 4.68
N ILE A 125 5.52 1.44 5.47
CA ILE A 125 5.06 2.77 5.08
C ILE A 125 6.28 3.61 4.74
N ALA A 126 6.23 4.28 3.59
CA ALA A 126 7.28 5.19 3.14
C ALA A 126 6.69 6.52 2.65
N ALA A 127 7.29 7.63 3.05
CA ALA A 127 7.16 8.86 2.29
C ALA A 127 8.03 8.76 1.04
N VAL A 128 7.52 9.19 -0.11
CA VAL A 128 8.26 9.22 -1.36
C VAL A 128 8.39 10.65 -1.85
N THR A 129 9.54 11.00 -2.42
CA THR A 129 9.64 12.15 -3.33
C THR A 129 9.19 11.66 -4.71
N PRO A 130 7.95 11.97 -5.14
CA PRO A 130 7.37 11.35 -6.33
C PRO A 130 8.15 11.75 -7.59
N PRO A 131 8.34 10.84 -8.55
CA PRO A 131 8.91 11.19 -9.85
C PRO A 131 7.90 12.03 -10.67
N GLU A 132 8.37 12.68 -11.74
CA GLU A 132 7.46 13.29 -12.72
C GLU A 132 6.53 12.25 -13.37
N GLU A 133 7.04 11.03 -13.58
CA GLU A 133 6.31 9.89 -14.12
C GLU A 133 6.84 8.58 -13.53
N TRP A 134 5.93 7.68 -13.15
CA TRP A 134 6.28 6.32 -12.76
C TRP A 134 6.71 5.49 -13.96
N LYS A 135 7.82 4.76 -13.83
CA LYS A 135 8.31 3.87 -14.89
C LYS A 135 7.83 2.46 -14.63
N ALA A 136 6.53 2.25 -14.83
CA ALA A 136 5.88 0.97 -14.60
C ALA A 136 6.49 -0.13 -15.49
N SER A 137 6.81 -1.28 -14.91
CA SER A 137 7.23 -2.47 -15.67
C SER A 137 6.06 -2.97 -16.51
N PRO A 138 6.11 -2.89 -17.86
CA PRO A 138 4.98 -3.25 -18.71
C PRO A 138 4.69 -4.76 -18.72
N ALA A 139 5.64 -5.57 -18.24
CA ALA A 139 5.43 -7.01 -18.08
C ALA A 139 4.50 -7.34 -16.91
N GLU A 140 4.54 -6.52 -15.85
CA GLU A 140 3.91 -6.83 -14.56
C GLU A 140 2.78 -5.89 -14.20
N ILE A 141 2.90 -4.61 -14.53
CA ILE A 141 1.98 -3.54 -14.13
C ILE A 141 1.23 -3.01 -15.34
N ALA A 142 -0.10 -3.11 -15.30
CA ALA A 142 -1.00 -2.53 -16.30
C ALA A 142 -1.22 -1.03 -16.04
N HIS A 143 -1.46 -0.67 -14.77
CA HIS A 143 -1.70 0.71 -14.37
C HIS A 143 -1.03 1.01 -13.02
N VAL A 144 -0.46 2.21 -12.92
CA VAL A 144 -0.11 2.81 -11.63
C VAL A 144 -1.32 3.64 -11.19
N ILE A 145 -1.78 3.39 -9.97
CA ILE A 145 -3.00 3.97 -9.42
C ILE A 145 -2.59 4.86 -8.25
N GLU A 146 -3.01 6.12 -8.30
CA GLU A 146 -2.81 7.08 -7.22
C GLU A 146 -4.17 7.48 -6.67
N LEU A 147 -4.39 7.30 -5.36
CA LEU A 147 -5.67 7.62 -4.73
C LEU A 147 -5.45 8.49 -3.48
N PRO A 148 -6.28 9.52 -3.24
CA PRO A 148 -6.21 10.29 -2.01
C PRO A 148 -6.67 9.42 -0.83
N LEU A 149 -5.94 9.48 0.29
CA LEU A 149 -6.30 8.71 1.49
C LEU A 149 -7.69 9.05 2.01
N LYS A 150 -8.11 10.30 1.83
CA LYS A 150 -9.43 10.80 2.21
C LYS A 150 -10.56 10.08 1.47
N LEU A 151 -10.43 9.92 0.15
CA LEU A 151 -11.40 9.15 -0.62
C LEU A 151 -11.48 7.71 -0.11
N LEU A 152 -10.33 7.08 0.17
CA LEU A 152 -10.29 5.71 0.68
C LEU A 152 -10.94 5.56 2.07
N LEU A 153 -10.82 6.57 2.94
CA LEU A 153 -11.53 6.62 4.22
C LEU A 153 -13.05 6.62 4.02
N ASP A 154 -13.53 7.37 3.02
CA ASP A 154 -14.97 7.53 2.74
C ASP A 154 -15.59 6.30 2.07
N VAL A 155 -14.88 5.66 1.13
CA VAL A 155 -15.44 4.54 0.33
C VAL A 155 -15.23 3.16 0.96
N GLY A 156 -14.33 3.06 1.95
CA GLY A 156 -13.96 1.80 2.58
C GLY A 156 -15.14 1.16 3.32
N ARG A 157 -15.48 -0.06 2.94
CA ARG A 157 -16.60 -0.81 3.54
C ARG A 157 -16.25 -2.27 3.80
N MET A 158 -17.09 -2.93 4.58
CA MET A 158 -17.05 -4.37 4.79
C MET A 158 -18.22 -5.04 4.07
N GLU A 159 -17.93 -6.09 3.33
CA GLU A 159 -18.92 -7.00 2.78
C GLU A 159 -18.77 -8.38 3.44
N VAL A 160 -19.84 -9.18 3.41
CA VAL A 160 -19.76 -10.60 3.81
C VAL A 160 -19.75 -11.43 2.55
N TRP A 161 -18.65 -12.13 2.31
CA TRP A 161 -18.51 -13.04 1.18
C TRP A 161 -18.70 -14.48 1.67
N GLU A 162 -19.02 -15.37 0.73
CA GLU A 162 -19.19 -16.80 1.00
C GLU A 162 -18.34 -17.61 0.04
N ARG A 163 -17.59 -18.58 0.57
CA ARG A 163 -16.86 -19.56 -0.21
C ARG A 163 -17.01 -20.93 0.44
N GLU A 164 -17.43 -21.92 -0.34
CA GLU A 164 -17.62 -23.30 0.13
C GLU A 164 -18.54 -23.38 1.36
N GLY A 165 -19.57 -22.52 1.42
CA GLY A 165 -20.52 -22.44 2.53
C GLY A 165 -20.00 -21.71 3.78
N ILE A 166 -18.76 -21.22 3.77
CA ILE A 166 -18.17 -20.45 4.87
C ILE A 166 -18.32 -18.96 4.55
N ARG A 167 -19.01 -18.24 5.44
CA ARG A 167 -19.14 -16.78 5.38
C ARG A 167 -17.98 -16.12 6.09
N PHE A 168 -17.36 -15.12 5.45
CA PHE A 168 -16.24 -14.36 6.01
C PHE A 168 -16.35 -12.88 5.65
N PRO A 169 -15.85 -11.98 6.52
CA PRO A 169 -15.79 -10.55 6.22
C PRO A 169 -14.71 -10.27 5.16
N MET A 170 -14.98 -9.31 4.28
CA MET A 170 -14.04 -8.82 3.28
C MET A 170 -14.07 -7.30 3.26
N HIS A 171 -12.90 -6.65 3.31
CA HIS A 171 -12.81 -5.21 3.07
C HIS A 171 -12.80 -4.92 1.57
N ILE A 172 -13.56 -3.90 1.17
CA ILE A 172 -13.67 -3.44 -0.21
C ILE A 172 -13.51 -1.92 -0.24
N PHE A 173 -12.73 -1.44 -1.21
CA PHE A 173 -12.65 -0.02 -1.57
C PHE A 173 -12.94 0.11 -3.06
N ASP A 174 -13.97 0.87 -3.41
CA ASP A 174 -14.27 1.23 -4.80
C ASP A 174 -13.95 2.71 -4.98
N ALA A 175 -12.88 3.03 -5.71
CA ALA A 175 -12.38 4.39 -5.90
C ALA A 175 -11.93 4.58 -7.35
N ASP A 176 -12.39 5.63 -8.01
CA ASP A 176 -12.03 6.00 -9.39
C ASP A 176 -12.12 4.85 -10.42
N GLY A 177 -13.12 3.98 -10.26
CA GLY A 177 -13.34 2.82 -11.13
C GLY A 177 -12.50 1.59 -10.78
N TYR A 178 -11.63 1.69 -9.79
CA TYR A 178 -10.81 0.62 -9.26
C TYR A 178 -11.45 -0.04 -8.04
N ARG A 179 -11.34 -1.38 -7.95
CA ARG A 179 -11.80 -2.16 -6.81
C ARG A 179 -10.63 -2.82 -6.09
N VAL A 180 -10.35 -2.36 -4.88
CA VAL A 180 -9.34 -2.96 -3.98
C VAL A 180 -10.04 -3.94 -3.04
N TRP A 181 -9.53 -5.17 -2.97
CA TRP A 181 -10.05 -6.25 -2.13
C TRP A 181 -8.91 -7.19 -1.70
N GLY A 182 -9.23 -8.23 -0.93
CA GLY A 182 -8.23 -9.23 -0.50
C GLY A 182 -7.23 -8.66 0.50
N VAL A 183 -5.99 -9.21 0.52
CA VAL A 183 -4.97 -8.82 1.49
C VAL A 183 -4.62 -7.33 1.42
N THR A 184 -4.62 -6.76 0.22
CA THR A 184 -4.41 -5.32 0.00
C THR A 184 -5.44 -4.49 0.75
N ALA A 185 -6.72 -4.86 0.70
CA ALA A 185 -7.78 -4.14 1.40
C ALA A 185 -7.70 -4.29 2.92
N PHE A 186 -7.26 -5.45 3.45
CA PHE A 186 -7.02 -5.61 4.88
C PHE A 186 -5.86 -4.74 5.38
N ILE A 187 -4.75 -4.72 4.63
CA ILE A 187 -3.60 -3.85 4.92
C ILE A 187 -4.02 -2.38 4.86
N LEU A 188 -4.72 -1.99 3.78
CA LEU A 188 -5.17 -0.62 3.57
C LEU A 188 -6.14 -0.17 4.66
N ARG A 189 -7.12 -1.00 5.06
CA ARG A 189 -8.01 -0.67 6.18
C ARG A 189 -7.23 -0.44 7.46
N ARG A 190 -6.30 -1.33 7.80
CA ARG A 190 -5.50 -1.21 9.02
C ARG A 190 -4.63 0.05 9.02
N PHE A 191 -4.01 0.35 7.88
CA PHE A 191 -3.26 1.57 7.69
C PHE A 191 -4.13 2.80 7.98
N LEU A 192 -5.30 2.89 7.33
CA LEU A 192 -6.24 4.00 7.48
C LEU A 192 -6.80 4.12 8.90
N ASP A 193 -7.06 3.01 9.59
CA ASP A 193 -7.48 3.01 11.00
C ASP A 193 -6.45 3.67 11.92
N ILE A 194 -5.16 3.47 11.63
CA ILE A 194 -4.06 4.00 12.43
C ILE A 194 -3.81 5.47 12.09
N VAL A 195 -3.66 5.80 10.81
CA VAL A 195 -3.18 7.14 10.40
C VAL A 195 -4.29 8.15 10.15
N GLY A 196 -5.50 7.71 9.79
CA GLY A 196 -6.63 8.58 9.46
C GLY A 196 -6.94 9.59 10.57
N PRO A 197 -7.17 9.12 11.83
CA PRO A 197 -7.45 10.01 12.95
C PRO A 197 -6.33 11.03 13.22
N ALA A 198 -5.07 10.67 13.00
CA ALA A 198 -3.93 11.55 13.23
C ALA A 198 -3.84 12.67 12.17
N LEU A 199 -4.18 12.35 10.91
CA LEU A 199 -4.19 13.30 9.81
C LEU A 199 -5.36 14.30 9.91
N GLU A 200 -6.52 13.88 10.44
CA GLU A 200 -7.68 14.77 10.67
C GLU A 200 -7.42 15.78 11.80
N GLN A 201 -6.84 15.33 12.91
CA GLN A 201 -6.57 16.19 14.08
C GLN A 201 -5.62 17.36 13.77
N ARG A 202 -4.70 17.18 12.83
CA ARG A 202 -3.69 18.18 12.44
C ARG A 202 -4.07 18.98 11.18
N SER A 203 -5.19 18.67 10.55
CA SER A 203 -5.78 19.49 9.48
C SER A 203 -6.66 20.63 10.02
N SER A 204 -7.01 20.55 11.31
CA SER A 204 -7.91 21.49 12.00
C SER A 204 -7.19 22.51 12.91
N GLY A 205 -5.85 22.54 12.89
CA GLY A 205 -5.03 23.45 13.69
C GLY A 205 -4.01 24.18 12.83
#